data_AF-A0A7Y4TLM6-F1
#
_entry.id   AF-A0A7Y4TLM6-F1
#
_cell.length_a   1.000
_cell.length_b   1.000
_cell.length_c   1.000
_cell.angle_alpha   90.00
_cell.angle_beta   90.00
_cell.angle_gamma   90.00
#
_symmetry.space_group_name_H-M   'P 1'
#
loop_
_entity.id
_entity.type
_entity.pdbx_description
1 polymer ?
#
loop_
_entity_poly.entity_id
_entity_poly.type
_entity_poly.pdbx_seq_one_letter_code
_entity_poly.pdbx_strand_id
1 'polypeptide(L)'
;MDYLATIDGDLDLKATERVCEDEQRGGFKLDSVKFGTVFDEGKVKLINNAAFDMANSTAILTNLEFRELGADNVDSVKTQMKAQGWTFICDSQVYDANQLKRVLVFGKN
;
A
#
# COMPACT_ATOMS: atom_id res chain seq x y z
N MET A 1 16.87 4.91 -6.21
CA MET A 1 16.22 4.56 -7.49
C MET A 1 14.81 4.27 -7.09
N ASP A 2 13.90 5.07 -7.62
CA ASP A 2 12.53 5.10 -7.17
C ASP A 2 11.76 4.25 -8.18
N TYR A 3 11.08 3.23 -7.68
CA TYR A 3 10.33 2.27 -8.48
C TYR A 3 8.83 2.47 -8.20
N LEU A 4 8.01 2.39 -9.25
CA LEU A 4 6.57 2.56 -9.14
C LEU A 4 5.88 1.32 -9.72
N ALA A 5 5.25 0.53 -8.87
CA ALA A 5 4.39 -0.57 -9.31
C ALA A 5 2.98 -0.02 -9.54
N THR A 6 2.49 -0.16 -10.77
CA THR A 6 1.11 0.19 -11.13
C THR A 6 0.25 -1.07 -11.06
N ILE A 7 -0.84 -0.97 -10.29
CA ILE A 7 -1.85 -2.01 -10.13
C ILE A 7 -3.09 -1.54 -10.89
N ASP A 8 -3.30 -2.15 -12.05
CA ASP A 8 -4.48 -1.97 -12.89
C ASP A 8 -5.32 -3.27 -12.92
N GLY A 9 -6.62 -3.15 -13.25
CA GLY A 9 -7.55 -4.28 -13.27
C GLY A 9 -8.50 -4.31 -12.08
N ASP A 10 -8.66 -5.48 -11.44
CA ASP A 10 -9.50 -5.61 -10.24
C ASP A 10 -8.82 -4.87 -9.08
N LEU A 11 -9.26 -3.64 -8.86
CA LEU A 11 -8.80 -2.78 -7.77
C LEU A 11 -9.36 -3.33 -6.45
N ASP A 12 -8.71 -4.35 -5.93
CA ASP A 12 -8.96 -4.97 -4.64
C ASP A 12 -7.80 -4.63 -3.69
N LEU A 13 -8.15 -4.39 -2.43
CA LEU A 13 -7.18 -4.11 -1.39
C LEU A 13 -6.18 -5.26 -1.21
N LYS A 14 -6.64 -6.52 -1.31
CA LYS A 14 -5.76 -7.69 -1.15
C LYS A 14 -4.81 -7.88 -2.33
N ALA A 15 -5.24 -7.59 -3.55
CA ALA A 15 -4.38 -7.55 -4.73
C ALA A 15 -3.29 -6.49 -4.57
N THR A 16 -3.66 -5.28 -4.09
CA THR A 16 -2.73 -4.19 -3.82
C THR A 16 -1.69 -4.59 -2.76
N GLU A 17 -2.15 -5.18 -1.66
CA GLU A 17 -1.29 -5.71 -0.58
C GLU A 17 -0.30 -6.75 -1.11
N ARG A 18 -0.79 -7.73 -1.88
CA ARG A 18 0.05 -8.81 -2.44
C ARG A 18 1.15 -8.29 -3.37
N VAL A 19 0.82 -7.37 -4.29
CA VAL A 19 1.83 -6.76 -5.16
C VAL A 19 2.89 -6.05 -4.32
N CYS A 20 2.48 -5.32 -3.29
CA CYS A 20 3.44 -4.65 -2.41
C CYS A 20 4.34 -5.65 -1.67
N GLU A 21 3.79 -6.76 -1.17
CA GLU A 21 4.61 -7.80 -0.52
C GLU A 21 5.60 -8.46 -1.48
N ASP A 22 5.17 -8.76 -2.71
CA ASP A 22 6.01 -9.39 -3.72
C ASP A 22 7.19 -8.47 -4.11
N GLU A 23 6.94 -7.18 -4.29
CA GLU A 23 7.98 -6.19 -4.56
C GLU A 23 8.94 -6.04 -3.36
N GLN A 24 8.42 -6.08 -2.14
CA GLN A 24 9.28 -6.04 -0.97
C GLN A 24 10.15 -7.28 -0.82
N ARG A 25 9.63 -8.48 -1.12
CA ARG A 25 10.44 -9.71 -1.22
C ARG A 25 11.51 -9.60 -2.31
N GLY A 26 11.28 -8.79 -3.33
CA GLY A 26 12.22 -8.45 -4.39
C GLY A 26 13.38 -7.53 -3.98
N GLY A 27 13.39 -7.01 -2.75
CA GLY A 27 14.47 -6.13 -2.25
C GLY A 27 14.11 -4.65 -2.15
N PHE A 28 12.86 -4.28 -2.45
CA PHE A 28 12.40 -2.91 -2.41
C PHE A 28 11.70 -2.60 -1.08
N LYS A 29 11.75 -1.36 -0.61
CA LYS A 29 11.00 -0.90 0.56
C LYS A 29 9.81 -0.07 0.07
N LEU A 30 8.61 -0.40 0.51
CA LEU A 30 7.43 0.41 0.25
C LEU A 30 7.55 1.76 0.98
N ASP A 31 7.36 2.85 0.24
CA ASP A 31 7.38 4.22 0.78
C ASP A 31 5.97 4.82 0.84
N SER A 32 5.21 4.70 -0.24
CA SER A 32 3.83 5.18 -0.26
C SER A 32 2.96 4.39 -1.24
N VAL A 33 1.65 4.43 -1.02
CA VAL A 33 0.66 3.97 -1.99
C VAL A 33 -0.24 5.17 -2.33
N LYS A 34 -0.70 5.31 -3.57
CA LYS A 34 -1.59 6.38 -4.01
C LYS A 34 -2.55 5.88 -5.06
N PHE A 35 -3.81 6.32 -5.01
CA PHE A 35 -4.74 6.16 -6.10
C PHE A 35 -4.35 7.05 -7.30
N GLY A 36 -4.83 6.68 -8.49
CA GLY A 36 -4.64 7.47 -9.70
C GLY A 36 -5.57 7.07 -10.82
N THR A 37 -5.40 7.73 -11.95
CA THR A 37 -6.05 7.34 -13.21
C THR A 37 -5.01 7.33 -14.32
N VAL A 38 -5.17 6.42 -15.27
CA VAL A 38 -4.38 6.36 -16.50
C VAL A 38 -5.31 6.36 -17.70
N PHE A 39 -4.87 6.99 -18.78
CA PHE A 39 -5.58 6.96 -20.05
C PHE A 39 -4.92 5.92 -20.94
N ASP A 40 -5.67 4.87 -21.28
CA ASP A 40 -5.18 3.76 -22.08
C ASP A 40 -6.26 3.30 -23.07
N GLU A 41 -5.87 3.07 -24.31
CA GLU A 41 -6.76 2.70 -25.42
C GLU A 41 -8.04 3.55 -25.53
N GLY A 42 -7.94 4.86 -25.29
CA GLY A 42 -9.09 5.77 -25.41
C GLY A 42 -10.03 5.77 -24.19
N LYS A 43 -9.70 5.07 -23.10
CA LYS A 43 -10.51 4.98 -21.89
C LYS A 43 -9.71 5.41 -20.66
N VAL A 44 -10.39 6.02 -19.70
CA VAL A 44 -9.83 6.30 -18.37
C VAL A 44 -9.96 5.03 -17.53
N LYS A 45 -8.84 4.53 -17.01
CA LYS A 45 -8.77 3.43 -16.06
C LYS A 45 -8.38 3.97 -14.69
N LEU A 46 -9.04 3.48 -13.64
CA LEU A 46 -8.65 3.73 -12.26
C LEU A 46 -7.47 2.79 -11.92
N ILE A 47 -6.51 3.27 -11.11
CA ILE A 47 -5.34 2.49 -10.70
C ILE A 47 -4.93 2.78 -9.25
N ASN A 48 -4.21 1.83 -8.65
CA ASN A 48 -3.41 2.05 -7.45
C ASN A 48 -1.92 2.01 -7.82
N ASN A 49 -1.14 2.96 -7.33
CA ASN A 49 0.31 3.02 -7.52
C ASN A 49 1.02 2.85 -6.18
N ALA A 50 1.94 1.90 -6.10
CA ALA A 50 2.81 1.72 -4.95
C ALA A 50 4.23 2.20 -5.32
N ALA A 51 4.75 3.16 -4.56
CA ALA A 51 6.07 3.72 -4.71
C ALA A 51 7.05 3.03 -3.75
N PHE A 52 8.19 2.64 -4.28
CA PHE A 52 9.23 1.92 -3.55
C PHE A 52 10.59 2.56 -3.75
N ASP A 53 11.43 2.40 -2.73
CA ASP A 53 12.84 2.75 -2.77
C ASP A 53 13.70 1.50 -2.63
N MET A 54 14.87 1.52 -3.25
CA MET A 54 15.90 0.53 -2.99
C MET A 54 16.38 0.65 -1.53
N ALA A 55 16.32 -0.44 -0.77
CA ALA A 55 16.66 -0.45 0.64
C ALA A 55 17.63 -1.57 1.01
N ASN A 56 18.38 -1.37 2.09
CA ASN A 56 19.13 -2.46 2.71
C ASN A 56 18.14 -3.46 3.34
N SER A 57 18.48 -4.76 3.34
CA SER A 57 17.56 -5.85 3.72
C SER A 57 16.88 -5.68 5.08
N THR A 58 17.49 -4.96 6.02
CA THR A 58 16.94 -4.67 7.36
C THR A 58 15.71 -3.74 7.35
N ALA A 59 15.47 -3.02 6.26
CA ALA A 59 14.36 -2.07 6.13
C ALA A 59 13.18 -2.62 5.30
N ILE A 60 13.29 -3.85 4.80
CA ILE A 60 12.23 -4.53 4.05
C ILE A 60 11.26 -5.16 5.05
N LEU A 61 9.96 -4.87 4.92
CA LEU A 61 8.90 -5.32 5.84
C LEU A 61 8.01 -6.40 5.22
N THR A 62 8.50 -7.63 5.06
CA THR A 62 7.94 -8.65 4.14
C THR A 62 6.48 -9.06 4.35
N ASN A 63 5.89 -8.78 5.52
CA ASN A 63 4.46 -8.94 5.77
C ASN A 63 3.83 -7.56 5.83
N LEU A 64 2.83 -7.30 4.99
CA LEU A 64 2.13 -6.02 4.95
C LEU A 64 0.68 -6.19 5.41
N GLU A 65 0.15 -5.17 6.07
CA GLU A 65 -1.27 -5.12 6.45
C GLU A 65 -1.86 -3.77 6.04
N PHE A 66 -2.89 -3.84 5.19
CA PHE A 66 -3.65 -2.67 4.76
C PHE A 66 -4.94 -2.61 5.60
N ARG A 67 -4.96 -1.71 6.58
CA ARG A 67 -6.12 -1.54 7.47
C ARG A 67 -6.98 -0.38 7.00
N GLU A 68 -8.22 -0.68 6.60
CA GLU A 68 -9.23 0.34 6.32
C GLU A 68 -9.51 1.16 7.60
N LEU A 69 -9.47 2.49 7.49
CA LEU A 69 -9.64 3.37 8.65
C LEU A 69 -11.11 3.55 9.04
N GLY A 70 -12.04 3.59 8.08
CA GLY A 70 -13.45 3.87 8.35
C GLY A 70 -13.65 5.14 9.19
N ALA A 71 -14.32 5.00 10.34
CA ALA A 71 -14.51 6.08 11.32
C ALA A 71 -13.48 6.05 12.48
N ASP A 72 -12.52 5.13 12.46
CA ASP A 72 -11.52 5.01 13.51
C ASP A 72 -10.57 6.21 13.55
N ASN A 73 -10.08 6.53 14.74
CA ASN A 73 -9.04 7.54 14.92
C ASN A 73 -7.66 6.97 14.53
N VAL A 74 -6.94 7.66 13.63
CA VAL A 74 -5.63 7.25 13.10
C VAL A 74 -4.61 6.95 14.19
N ASP A 75 -4.51 7.79 15.21
CA ASP A 75 -3.50 7.63 16.26
C ASP A 75 -3.81 6.43 17.16
N SER A 76 -5.10 6.16 17.37
CA SER A 76 -5.57 4.97 18.09
C SER A 76 -5.20 3.70 17.33
N VAL A 77 -5.45 3.65 16.02
CA VAL A 77 -5.09 2.51 15.17
C VAL A 77 -3.57 2.31 15.13
N LYS A 78 -2.79 3.39 14.93
CA LYS A 78 -1.32 3.32 14.96
C LYS A 78 -0.80 2.78 16.29
N THR A 79 -1.39 3.21 17.40
CA THR A 79 -1.00 2.74 18.75
C THR A 79 -1.32 1.25 18.94
N GLN A 80 -2.50 0.79 18.52
CA GLN A 80 -2.90 -0.62 18.57
C GLN A 80 -1.96 -1.49 17.72
N MET A 81 -1.70 -1.10 16.47
CA MET A 81 -0.85 -1.84 15.56
C MET A 81 0.60 -1.90 16.05
N LYS A 82 1.12 -0.78 16.57
CA LYS A 82 2.45 -0.73 17.20
C LYS A 82 2.55 -1.67 18.40
N ALA A 83 1.51 -1.77 19.23
CA ALA A 83 1.47 -2.71 20.36
C ALA A 83 1.51 -4.19 19.93
N GLN A 84 1.06 -4.49 18.70
CA GLN A 84 1.13 -5.83 18.08
C GLN A 84 2.47 -6.07 17.32
N GLY A 85 3.38 -5.10 17.36
CA GLY A 85 4.69 -5.17 16.73
C GLY A 85 4.70 -4.81 15.24
N TRP A 86 3.68 -4.11 14.75
CA TRP A 86 3.66 -3.57 13.39
C TRP A 86 4.33 -2.20 13.30
N THR A 87 4.98 -1.94 12.18
CA THR A 87 5.59 -0.65 11.84
C THR A 87 4.68 0.11 10.89
N PHE A 88 4.37 1.36 11.20
CA PHE A 88 3.59 2.22 10.30
C PHE A 88 4.43 2.62 9.09
N ILE A 89 3.88 2.49 7.88
CA ILE A 89 4.51 2.87 6.62
C ILE A 89 3.90 4.17 6.11
N CYS A 90 2.64 4.16 5.71
CA CYS A 90 1.96 5.32 5.15
C CYS A 90 0.45 5.35 5.42
N ASP A 91 -0.13 6.54 5.33
CA ASP A 91 -1.58 6.79 5.32
C ASP A 91 -1.96 7.17 3.89
N SER A 92 -2.86 6.40 3.30
CA SER A 92 -3.14 6.45 1.87
C SER A 92 -4.63 6.38 1.58
N GLN A 93 -4.99 6.75 0.35
CA GLN A 93 -6.26 6.39 -0.25
C GLN A 93 -5.99 5.50 -1.47
N VAL A 94 -6.71 4.39 -1.54
CA VAL A 94 -6.62 3.40 -2.62
C VAL A 94 -8.01 3.06 -3.11
N TYR A 95 -8.12 2.63 -4.36
CA TYR A 95 -9.34 2.03 -4.87
C TYR A 95 -9.47 0.58 -4.38
N ASP A 96 -10.64 0.26 -3.83
CA ASP A 96 -11.09 -1.08 -3.47
C ASP A 96 -12.53 -1.28 -3.98
N ALA A 97 -12.75 -2.27 -4.84
CA ALA A 97 -13.98 -2.47 -5.60
C ALA A 97 -14.51 -1.18 -6.28
N ASN A 98 -13.61 -0.39 -6.90
CA ASN A 98 -13.88 0.92 -7.50
C ASN A 98 -14.33 2.03 -6.54
N GLN A 99 -14.20 1.84 -5.22
CA GLN A 99 -14.46 2.88 -4.22
C GLN A 99 -13.15 3.35 -3.59
N LEU A 100 -13.01 4.66 -3.38
CA LEU A 100 -11.86 5.21 -2.65
C LEU A 100 -12.00 4.90 -1.17
N LYS A 101 -11.03 4.18 -0.63
CA LYS A 101 -10.92 3.87 0.80
C LYS A 101 -9.66 4.46 1.37
N ARG A 102 -9.77 5.05 2.55
CA ARG A 102 -8.61 5.47 3.34
C ARG A 102 -8.05 4.27 4.08
N VAL A 103 -6.77 3.99 3.88
CA VAL A 103 -6.08 2.82 4.41
C VAL A 103 -4.80 3.26 5.10
N LEU A 104 -4.54 2.65 6.25
CA LEU A 104 -3.27 2.73 6.92
C LEU A 104 -2.47 1.48 6.57
N VAL A 105 -1.26 1.68 6.05
CA VAL A 105 -0.37 0.59 5.66
C VAL A 105 0.64 0.36 6.77
N PHE A 106 0.73 -0.89 7.19
CA PHE A 106 1.69 -1.35 8.19
C PHE A 106 2.54 -2.47 7.63
N GLY A 107 3.74 -2.65 8.18
CA GLY A 107 4.62 -3.74 7.82
C GLY A 107 5.33 -4.36 9.01
N LYS A 108 5.70 -5.64 8.87
CA LYS A 108 6.39 -6.44 9.87
C LYS A 108 7.33 -7.45 9.20
N ASN A 109 8.39 -7.82 9.91
CA ASN A 109 9.31 -8.90 9.52
C ASN A 109 8.87 -10.24 10.10
#